data_AF-A0A0F0C8M8-F1
#
_entry.id   AF-A0A0F0C8M8-F1
#
_cell.length_a   1.000
_cell.length_b   1.000
_cell.length_c   1.000
_cell.angle_alpha   90.00
_cell.angle_beta   90.00
_cell.angle_gamma   90.00
#
_symmetry.space_group_name_H-M   'P 1'
#
loop_
_entity.id
_entity.type
_entity.pdbx_description
1 polymer ?
#
loop_
_entity_poly.entity_id
_entity_poly.type
_entity_poly.pdbx_seq_one_letter_code
_entity_poly.pdbx_strand_id
1 'polypeptide(L)'
;MRTLRFRVSGQELTRAPGCDFSNIIAGTSGYLQVAFEFDRDWDDTVRVAAFYPYLQSPEVGRLIRDGVCIVPDEITPCDQFKIGVVGQRENGQRITTNLITIKQERGSGQAWQQ
;
A
#
# COMPACT_ATOMS: atom_id res chain seq x y z
N MET A 1 -7.00 -14.06 -2.82
CA MET A 1 -6.76 -12.60 -2.72
C MET A 1 -6.57 -12.25 -1.25
N ARG A 2 -5.43 -11.66 -0.88
CA ARG A 2 -5.12 -11.18 0.48
C ARG A 2 -5.31 -9.66 0.51
N THR A 3 -6.02 -9.14 1.51
CA THR A 3 -6.31 -7.71 1.63
C THR A 3 -5.71 -7.12 2.89
N LEU A 4 -4.82 -6.15 2.73
CA LEU A 4 -4.29 -5.33 3.84
C LEU A 4 -5.20 -4.13 4.04
N ARG A 5 -5.72 -3.98 5.26
CA ARG A 5 -6.68 -2.91 5.59
C ARG A 5 -5.99 -1.82 6.37
N PHE A 6 -6.26 -0.58 5.99
CA PHE A 6 -5.72 0.62 6.63
C PHE A 6 -6.85 1.57 7.01
N ARG A 7 -6.59 2.37 8.05
CA ARG A 7 -7.38 3.56 8.37
C ARG A 7 -6.57 4.80 8.05
N VAL A 8 -7.23 5.79 7.47
CA VAL A 8 -6.67 7.09 7.15
C VAL A 8 -7.45 8.12 7.95
N SER A 9 -6.79 8.75 8.92
CA SER A 9 -7.37 9.85 9.68
C SER A 9 -6.47 11.08 9.63
N GLY A 10 -6.98 12.19 9.09
CA GLY A 10 -6.16 13.35 8.73
C GLY A 10 -4.95 12.95 7.89
N GLN A 11 -3.74 13.25 8.37
CA GLN A 11 -2.48 12.87 7.69
C GLN A 11 -1.84 11.58 8.24
N GLU A 12 -2.60 10.76 8.98
CA GLU A 12 -2.11 9.53 9.58
C GLU A 12 -2.73 8.30 8.90
N LEU A 13 -1.89 7.46 8.32
CA LEU A 13 -2.18 6.11 7.85
C LEU A 13 -1.81 5.14 8.98
N THR A 14 -2.75 4.27 9.34
CA THR A 14 -2.54 3.23 10.36
C THR A 14 -3.02 1.88 9.85
N ARG A 15 -2.44 0.80 10.38
CA ARG A 15 -2.92 -0.57 10.14
C ARG A 15 -4.30 -0.73 10.80
N ALA A 16 -5.28 -1.25 10.08
CA ALA A 16 -6.61 -1.47 10.65
C ALA A 16 -6.53 -2.50 11.79
N PRO A 17 -7.25 -2.29 12.91
CA PRO A 17 -7.30 -3.24 14.01
C PRO A 17 -7.74 -4.63 13.54
N GLY A 18 -7.06 -5.68 14.01
CA GLY A 18 -7.37 -7.08 13.68
C GLY A 18 -7.02 -7.52 12.25
N CYS A 19 -6.40 -6.67 11.44
CA CYS A 19 -5.88 -7.08 10.12
C CYS A 19 -4.48 -7.69 10.26
N ASP A 20 -4.27 -8.84 9.63
CA ASP A 20 -2.98 -9.54 9.63
C ASP A 20 -2.05 -9.04 8.51
N PHE A 21 -0.88 -8.57 8.91
CA PHE A 21 0.20 -8.06 8.06
C PHE A 21 1.44 -8.98 8.00
N SER A 22 1.35 -10.21 8.53
CA SER A 22 2.41 -11.23 8.47
C SER A 22 2.28 -12.12 7.24
N ASN A 23 3.30 -12.91 6.88
CA ASN A 23 3.20 -13.92 5.81
C ASN A 23 2.69 -13.37 4.47
N ILE A 24 3.10 -12.15 4.12
CA ILE A 24 2.85 -11.55 2.81
C ILE A 24 3.94 -12.09 1.89
N ILE A 25 3.59 -12.81 0.83
CA ILE A 25 4.54 -13.51 -0.03
C ILE A 25 5.10 -12.59 -1.13
N ALA A 26 6.42 -12.43 -1.17
CA ALA A 26 7.10 -11.73 -2.26
C ALA A 26 7.07 -12.56 -3.56
N GLY A 27 7.12 -11.88 -4.70
CA GLY A 27 7.23 -12.48 -6.04
C GLY A 27 5.94 -13.10 -6.58
N THR A 28 4.81 -12.94 -5.88
CA THR A 28 3.49 -13.36 -6.39
C THR A 28 2.72 -12.12 -6.86
N SER A 29 2.27 -12.13 -8.11
CA SER A 29 1.51 -11.04 -8.72
C SER A 29 0.00 -11.20 -8.54
N GLY A 30 -0.74 -10.08 -8.56
CA GLY A 30 -2.21 -10.07 -8.57
C GLY A 30 -2.94 -10.61 -7.32
N TYR A 31 -2.23 -11.07 -6.27
CA TYR A 31 -2.87 -11.63 -5.08
C TYR A 31 -3.08 -10.61 -3.94
N LEU A 32 -2.30 -9.52 -3.92
CA LEU A 32 -2.24 -8.56 -2.81
C LEU A 32 -3.03 -7.28 -3.14
N GLN A 33 -4.00 -6.98 -2.28
CA GLN A 33 -4.85 -5.79 -2.36
C GLN A 33 -4.66 -4.94 -1.10
N VAL A 34 -4.82 -3.63 -1.25
CA VAL A 34 -4.93 -2.71 -0.13
C VAL A 34 -6.33 -2.09 -0.10
N ALA A 35 -6.86 -1.91 1.10
CA ALA A 35 -8.15 -1.30 1.36
C ALA A 35 -8.01 -0.19 2.41
N PHE A 36 -8.68 0.92 2.19
CA PHE A 36 -8.55 2.14 2.99
C PHE A 36 -9.92 2.61 3.46
N GLU A 37 -10.03 2.85 4.76
CA GLU A 37 -11.14 3.56 5.39
C GLU A 37 -10.68 5.01 5.63
N PHE A 38 -11.34 5.97 4.97
CA PHE A 38 -10.98 7.39 5.05
C PHE A 38 -11.93 8.13 5.98
N ASP A 39 -11.39 9.04 6.79
CA ASP A 39 -12.20 10.04 7.46
C ASP A 39 -12.57 11.21 6.52
N ARG A 40 -13.35 12.14 7.08
CA ARG A 40 -13.93 13.28 6.36
C ARG A 40 -12.91 14.28 5.81
N ASP A 41 -11.66 14.27 6.29
CA ASP A 41 -10.64 15.21 5.81
C ASP A 41 -10.27 14.94 4.35
N TRP A 42 -10.58 13.73 3.88
CA TRP A 42 -10.32 13.23 2.55
C TRP A 42 -11.53 13.34 1.61
N ASP A 43 -12.66 13.86 2.06
CA ASP A 43 -13.81 14.13 1.20
C ASP A 43 -13.40 15.04 0.03
N ASP A 44 -14.04 14.84 -1.12
CA ASP A 44 -13.79 15.58 -2.38
C ASP A 44 -12.33 15.50 -2.91
N THR A 45 -11.55 14.51 -2.46
CA THR A 45 -10.21 14.25 -3.00
C THR A 45 -10.22 13.13 -4.04
N VAL A 46 -9.43 13.29 -5.09
CA VAL A 46 -8.93 12.16 -5.88
C VAL A 46 -7.80 11.51 -5.10
N ARG A 47 -7.91 10.21 -4.84
CA ARG A 47 -7.03 9.48 -3.91
C ARG A 47 -6.14 8.49 -4.65
N VAL A 48 -4.84 8.55 -4.39
CA VAL A 48 -3.83 7.67 -4.99
C VAL A 48 -3.02 7.01 -3.87
N ALA A 49 -2.91 5.69 -3.91
CA ALA A 49 -1.94 4.96 -3.11
C ALA A 49 -0.57 5.09 -3.76
N ALA A 50 0.42 5.55 -3.00
CA ALA A 50 1.81 5.68 -3.42
C ALA A 50 2.63 4.55 -2.81
N PHE A 51 3.20 3.70 -3.67
CA PHE A 51 4.03 2.56 -3.28
C PHE A 51 5.50 2.88 -3.54
N TYR A 52 6.36 2.63 -2.56
CA TYR A 52 7.79 2.86 -2.65
C TYR A 52 8.52 1.53 -2.43
N PRO A 53 9.09 0.91 -3.48
CA PRO A 53 9.86 -0.32 -3.33
C PRO A 53 11.13 -0.08 -2.50
N TYR A 54 11.81 1.04 -2.74
CA TYR A 54 12.95 1.52 -1.96
C TYR A 54 12.82 3.02 -1.70
N LEU A 55 13.50 3.52 -0.65
CA LEU A 55 13.42 4.92 -0.20
C LEU A 55 13.85 5.96 -1.26
N GLN A 56 14.69 5.57 -2.21
CA GLN A 56 15.20 6.43 -3.29
C GLN A 56 14.60 6.09 -4.65
N SER A 57 13.71 5.10 -4.72
CA SER A 57 13.05 4.74 -5.97
C SER A 57 11.85 5.66 -6.22
N PRO A 58 11.53 5.96 -7.50
CA PRO A 58 10.28 6.60 -7.84
C PRO A 58 9.09 5.83 -7.25
N GLU A 59 8.08 6.54 -6.77
CA GLU A 59 6.84 5.91 -6.36
C GLU A 59 6.09 5.32 -7.55
N VAL A 60 5.38 4.23 -7.28
CA VAL A 60 4.37 3.67 -8.18
C VAL A 60 3.01 4.08 -7.66
N GLY A 61 2.30 4.93 -8.40
CA GLY A 61 0.95 5.37 -8.04
C GLY A 61 -0.13 4.41 -8.51
N ARG A 62 -1.15 4.17 -7.68
CA ARG A 62 -2.40 3.52 -8.08
C ARG A 62 -3.60 4.31 -7.58
N LEU A 63 -4.50 4.64 -8.51
CA LEU A 63 -5.77 5.26 -8.18
C LEU A 63 -6.58 4.34 -7.26
N ILE A 64 -7.10 4.90 -6.17
CA ILE A 64 -7.96 4.19 -5.22
C ILE A 64 -9.40 4.33 -5.71
N ARG A 65 -10.06 3.22 -6.02
CA ARG A 65 -11.48 3.16 -6.42
C ARG A 65 -12.24 2.36 -5.39
N ASP A 66 -13.39 2.87 -4.95
CA ASP A 66 -14.22 2.23 -3.92
C ASP A 66 -13.43 1.81 -2.66
N GLY A 67 -12.46 2.65 -2.27
CA GLY A 67 -11.60 2.43 -1.12
C GLY A 67 -10.50 1.38 -1.31
N VAL A 68 -10.31 0.83 -2.52
CA VAL A 68 -9.35 -0.25 -2.75
C VAL A 68 -8.44 -0.02 -3.97
N CYS A 69 -7.28 -0.68 -3.98
CA CYS A 69 -6.49 -0.90 -5.19
C CYS A 69 -5.61 -2.16 -5.06
N ILE A 70 -5.19 -2.70 -6.21
CA ILE A 70 -4.24 -3.81 -6.27
C ILE A 70 -2.82 -3.28 -6.10
N VAL A 71 -2.01 -3.97 -5.30
CA VAL A 71 -0.58 -3.67 -5.17
C VAL A 71 0.09 -3.96 -6.53
N PRO A 72 0.83 -3.00 -7.11
CA PRO A 72 1.48 -3.20 -8.39
C PRO A 72 2.41 -4.42 -8.39
N ASP A 73 2.45 -5.15 -9.50
CA ASP A 73 3.38 -6.29 -9.69
C ASP A 73 4.86 -5.85 -9.66
N GLU A 74 5.14 -4.56 -9.80
CA GLU A 74 6.48 -3.96 -9.67
C GLU A 74 6.94 -3.91 -8.20
N ILE A 75 6.01 -3.99 -7.25
CA ILE A 75 6.24 -3.87 -5.80
C ILE A 75 6.37 -5.24 -5.14
N THR A 76 5.62 -6.23 -5.63
CA THR A 76 5.58 -7.58 -5.04
C THR A 76 6.92 -8.34 -5.07
N PRO A 77 7.89 -8.10 -5.97
CA PRO A 77 9.20 -8.78 -5.93
C PRO A 77 10.10 -8.34 -4.77
N CYS A 78 9.85 -7.17 -4.17
CA CYS A 78 10.66 -6.64 -3.08
C CYS A 78 10.44 -7.41 -1.77
N ASP A 79 11.44 -7.46 -0.89
CA ASP A 79 11.30 -8.02 0.46
C ASP A 79 10.55 -7.08 1.42
N GLN A 80 10.40 -5.82 1.03
CA GLN A 80 9.55 -4.85 1.70
C GLN A 80 9.15 -3.74 0.73
N PHE A 81 8.12 -3.00 1.09
CA PHE A 81 7.78 -1.73 0.44
C PHE A 81 7.19 -0.76 1.46
N LYS A 82 7.21 0.54 1.16
CA LYS A 82 6.44 1.53 1.91
C LYS A 82 5.18 1.91 1.15
N ILE A 83 4.13 2.25 1.88
CA ILE A 83 2.87 2.74 1.31
C ILE A 83 2.42 3.99 2.04
N GLY A 84 1.91 4.96 1.28
CA GLY A 84 1.19 6.13 1.75
C GLY A 84 0.01 6.43 0.83
N VAL A 85 -0.79 7.44 1.19
CA VAL A 85 -1.87 7.95 0.34
C VAL A 85 -1.65 9.43 0.06
N VAL A 86 -1.91 9.83 -1.19
CA VAL A 86 -1.96 11.21 -1.64
C VAL A 86 -3.38 11.53 -2.09
N GLY A 87 -3.96 12.57 -1.51
CA GLY A 87 -5.24 13.14 -1.90
C GLY A 87 -5.03 14.48 -2.58
N GLN A 88 -5.67 14.70 -3.73
CA GLN A 88 -5.66 15.99 -4.43
C GLN A 88 -7.09 16.50 -4.58
N ARG A 89 -7.31 17.74 -4.14
CA ARG A 89 -8.57 18.48 -4.34
C ARG A 89 -8.57 19.16 -5.71
N GLU A 90 -9.75 19.51 -6.20
CA GLU A 90 -9.92 20.22 -7.48
C GLU A 90 -9.14 21.55 -7.53
N ASN A 91 -9.08 22.26 -6.40
CA ASN A 91 -8.32 23.50 -6.26
C ASN A 91 -6.79 23.32 -6.23
N GLY A 92 -6.28 22.10 -6.41
CA GLY A 92 -4.86 21.77 -6.42
C GLY A 92 -4.23 21.55 -5.03
N GLN A 93 -4.97 21.76 -3.93
CA GLN A 93 -4.45 21.44 -2.60
C GLN A 93 -4.25 19.94 -2.43
N ARG A 94 -3.18 19.58 -1.71
CA ARG A 94 -2.81 18.19 -1.43
C ARG A 94 -2.85 17.89 0.06
N ILE A 95 -3.29 16.67 0.37
CA ILE A 95 -3.16 16.03 1.68
C ILE A 95 -2.39 14.73 1.49
N THR A 96 -1.41 14.47 2.35
CA THR A 96 -0.58 13.26 2.27
C THR A 96 -0.47 12.63 3.64
N THR A 97 -0.43 11.30 3.67
CA THR A 97 -0.19 10.57 4.92
C THR A 97 1.30 10.41 5.23
N ASN A 98 1.61 9.95 6.44
CA ASN A 98 2.85 9.21 6.72
C ASN A 98 2.96 7.92 5.86
N LEU A 99 4.12 7.26 5.95
CA LEU A 99 4.39 6.00 5.25
C LEU A 99 4.45 4.82 6.22
N ILE A 100 3.82 3.70 5.85
CA ILE A 100 3.93 2.42 6.57
C ILE A 100 4.82 1.47 5.78
N THR A 101 5.76 0.82 6.46
CA THR A 101 6.52 -0.31 5.88
C THR A 101 5.71 -1.61 5.98
N ILE A 102 5.61 -2.30 4.84
CA ILE A 102 5.07 -3.65 4.68
C ILE A 102 6.23 -4.58 4.39
N LYS A 103 6.39 -5.62 5.21
CA LYS A 103 7.40 -6.67 4.98
C LYS A 103 6.78 -7.78 4.15
N GLN A 104 7.55 -8.30 3.21
CA GLN A 104 7.21 -9.45 2.39
C GLN A 104 8.22 -10.56 2.68
N GLU A 105 7.73 -11.78 2.84
CA GLU A 105 8.52 -12.97 3.00
C GLU A 105 8.81 -13.52 1.61
N ARG A 106 10.10 -13.66 1.30
CA ARG A 106 10.47 -14.56 0.22
C ARG A 106 10.05 -15.95 0.68
N GLY A 107 9.07 -16.53 0.00
CA GLY A 107 8.75 -17.94 0.20
C GLY A 107 10.09 -18.67 0.18
N SER A 108 10.38 -19.44 1.23
CA SER A 108 11.62 -20.20 1.32
C SER A 108 11.69 -21.07 0.07
N GLY A 109 12.38 -20.59 -0.96
CA GLY A 109 12.90 -21.44 -1.99
C GLY A 109 13.66 -22.47 -1.20
N GLN A 110 13.17 -23.72 -1.23
CA GLN A 110 13.99 -24.83 -0.81
C GLN A 110 15.37 -24.58 -1.43
N ALA A 111 16.37 -24.62 -0.56
CA ALA A 111 17.75 -24.71 -0.96
C ALA A 111 17.86 -25.95 -1.84
N TRP A 112 17.66 -25.81 -3.15
CA TRP A 112 18.09 -26.78 -4.13
C TRP A 112 19.57 -26.50 -4.35
N GLN A 113 20.38 -26.92 -3.37
CA GLN A 113 21.75 -27.29 -3.62
C GLN A 113 21.69 -28.67 -4.31
N GLN A 114 21.95 -28.69 -5.61
CA GLN A 114 22.61 -29.82 -6.25
C GLN A 114 24.08 -29.44 -6.43
#